data_AF-A0A9P5EYN5-F1
#
_entry.id   AF-A0A9P5EYN5-F1
#
_cell.length_a   1.000
_cell.length_b   1.000
_cell.length_c   1.000
_cell.angle_alpha   90.00
_cell.angle_beta   90.00
_cell.angle_gamma   90.00
#
_symmetry.space_group_name_H-M   'P 1'
#
loop_
_entity.id
_entity.type
_entity.pdbx_description
1 polymer ?
#
loop_
_entity_poly.entity_id
_entity_poly.type
_entity_poly.pdbx_seq_one_letter_code
_entity_poly.pdbx_strand_id
1 'polypeptide(L)'
;MTTASNRPIAGPQWLINSVDAFEAIKLALIQSAPKLLVSWLYVPFGIMAMLAACFGVSVIFQTVGVSFPASVACLILLFFGLLLSELVLGNHKTKAIVAVIDVPAGWSLRWINVFFTPSFIMLPLSPSIGIIEVMKIIAVFIIGFVIMMALAAYLTRGLQLLLGSSKRALTERAEEMGNETDEIPLADTPPRTDSTPGSRTISAAPSSLSLNTIAPPPTSQNATHNFLPATNSPLRASDNEDETLTVQNTSLPPQVPLPMPRAQLWAAWICAHLDVTIYAAIFLFVGFPVYYATGYGMPLHLSLIILIYMAAASIPANWRQYLHPVLVSSLFSVLSIWALAAIRGDSLPTTLQSFRTGANYTYLWLHTHSGRLPGAGDMFSTVLDASIVSLALPMYQYRRELKQHFVAIVLPNIVMSIGCLFSYPKICYAIGISAERSLAFASRSLTLALALPATENLGGDSNTVAAIAIMSGIVGVLVGQRMLGWFKIPEDDYITRGVTLGANSSAIATALLLRTDPRAAALSSLSMSLFGTITVLFTSIPPIASVIKSLVT
;
A
#
# COMPACT_ATOMS: atom_id res chain seq x y z
N MET A 1 -62.88 26.23 -26.03
CA MET A 1 -63.42 25.09 -25.27
C MET A 1 -62.46 23.91 -25.41
N THR A 2 -62.03 23.39 -24.25
CA THR A 2 -61.44 22.06 -23.98
C THR A 2 -60.16 21.61 -24.70
N THR A 3 -59.05 21.78 -23.97
CA THR A 3 -57.83 20.96 -23.97
C THR A 3 -58.14 19.50 -23.60
N ALA A 4 -57.82 18.54 -24.47
CA ALA A 4 -57.74 17.12 -24.11
C ALA A 4 -56.28 16.79 -23.77
N SER A 5 -56.00 16.54 -22.48
CA SER A 5 -54.69 16.11 -22.00
C SER A 5 -54.49 14.63 -22.29
N ASN A 6 -53.62 14.28 -23.23
CA ASN A 6 -52.98 12.97 -23.25
C ASN A 6 -51.81 13.00 -22.25
N ARG A 7 -52.11 12.73 -20.98
CA ARG A 7 -51.07 12.33 -20.01
C ARG A 7 -50.78 10.84 -20.24
N PRO A 8 -49.54 10.41 -20.51
CA PRO A 8 -49.19 9.01 -20.33
C PRO A 8 -49.38 8.70 -18.85
N ILE A 9 -50.08 7.60 -18.56
CA ILE A 9 -50.36 7.10 -17.22
C ILE A 9 -49.00 6.78 -16.57
N ALA A 10 -48.47 7.73 -15.80
CA ALA A 10 -47.31 7.51 -14.96
C ALA A 10 -47.73 6.53 -13.86
N GLY A 11 -47.19 5.31 -13.90
CA GLY A 11 -47.35 4.35 -12.83
C GLY A 11 -46.86 4.94 -11.49
N PRO A 12 -47.23 4.33 -10.35
CA PRO A 12 -46.84 4.83 -9.04
C PRO A 12 -45.32 5.03 -8.95
N GLN A 13 -44.87 6.19 -8.47
CA GLN A 13 -43.43 6.52 -8.39
C GLN A 13 -42.61 5.48 -7.60
N TRP A 14 -43.23 4.76 -6.66
CA TRP A 14 -42.57 3.66 -5.93
C TRP A 14 -42.28 2.44 -6.82
N LEU A 15 -43.13 2.15 -7.83
CA LEU A 15 -42.88 1.09 -8.81
C LEU A 15 -41.72 1.47 -9.73
N ILE A 16 -41.67 2.73 -10.18
CA ILE A 16 -40.57 3.26 -11.00
C ILE A 16 -39.26 3.20 -10.21
N ASN A 17 -39.25 3.64 -8.96
CA ASN A 17 -38.08 3.56 -8.07
C ASN A 17 -37.63 2.11 -7.78
N SER A 18 -38.58 1.16 -7.71
CA SER A 18 -38.28 -0.25 -7.45
C SER A 18 -37.69 -0.96 -8.67
N VAL A 19 -38.21 -0.65 -9.87
CA VAL A 19 -37.69 -1.16 -11.14
C VAL A 19 -36.31 -0.57 -11.42
N ASP A 20 -36.13 0.74 -11.23
CA ASP A 20 -34.83 1.42 -11.35
C ASP A 20 -33.81 0.87 -10.34
N ALA A 21 -34.24 0.54 -9.11
CA ALA A 21 -33.37 -0.08 -8.11
C ALA A 21 -32.99 -1.52 -8.47
N PHE A 22 -33.91 -2.32 -8.99
CA PHE A 22 -33.61 -3.68 -9.43
C PHE A 22 -32.67 -3.70 -10.64
N GLU A 23 -32.89 -2.80 -11.60
CA GLU A 23 -32.02 -2.62 -12.75
C GLU A 23 -30.64 -2.09 -12.34
N ALA A 24 -30.58 -1.16 -11.38
CA ALA A 24 -29.33 -0.69 -10.79
C ALA A 24 -28.56 -1.80 -10.04
N ILE A 25 -29.25 -2.64 -9.26
CA ILE A 25 -28.62 -3.79 -8.58
C ILE A 25 -28.10 -4.78 -9.62
N LYS A 26 -28.89 -5.11 -10.65
CA LYS A 26 -28.47 -6.01 -11.73
C LYS A 26 -27.24 -5.46 -12.47
N LEU A 27 -27.24 -4.17 -12.81
CA LEU A 27 -26.10 -3.48 -13.43
C LEU A 27 -24.87 -3.49 -12.50
N ALA A 28 -25.05 -3.15 -11.23
CA ALA A 28 -23.98 -3.17 -10.24
C ALA A 28 -23.39 -4.57 -10.07
N LEU A 29 -24.21 -5.61 -10.10
CA LEU A 29 -23.78 -7.00 -9.94
C LEU A 29 -22.99 -7.48 -11.17
N ILE A 30 -23.44 -7.15 -12.38
CA ILE A 30 -22.70 -7.43 -13.62
C ILE A 30 -21.38 -6.66 -13.65
N GLN A 31 -21.38 -5.39 -13.26
CA GLN A 31 -20.20 -4.53 -13.27
C GLN A 31 -19.20 -4.89 -12.17
N SER A 32 -19.68 -5.36 -11.01
CA SER A 32 -18.83 -5.78 -9.89
C SER A 32 -18.40 -7.25 -9.96
N ALA A 33 -19.08 -8.10 -10.73
CA ALA A 33 -18.75 -9.52 -10.89
C ALA A 33 -17.27 -9.81 -11.20
N PRO A 34 -16.61 -9.15 -12.17
CA PRO A 34 -15.18 -9.42 -12.43
C PRO A 34 -14.30 -8.99 -11.25
N LYS A 35 -14.60 -7.84 -10.61
CA LYS A 35 -13.88 -7.38 -9.41
C LYS A 35 -14.06 -8.36 -8.25
N LEU A 36 -15.29 -8.83 -8.04
CA LEU A 36 -15.65 -9.79 -7.00
C LEU A 36 -14.97 -11.14 -7.24
N LEU A 37 -14.98 -11.65 -8.46
CA LEU A 37 -14.31 -12.91 -8.81
C LEU A 37 -12.81 -12.82 -8.53
N VAL A 38 -12.15 -11.73 -8.95
CA VAL A 38 -10.75 -11.46 -8.58
C VAL A 38 -10.55 -11.40 -7.06
N SER A 39 -11.38 -10.64 -6.35
CA SER A 39 -11.20 -10.41 -4.91
C SER A 39 -11.54 -11.62 -4.04
N TRP A 40 -12.47 -12.48 -4.46
CA TRP A 40 -12.98 -13.60 -3.67
C TRP A 40 -12.40 -14.95 -4.07
N LEU A 41 -11.89 -15.09 -5.30
CA LEU A 41 -11.31 -16.34 -5.78
C LEU A 41 -9.80 -16.22 -5.97
N TYR A 42 -9.36 -15.30 -6.84
CA TYR A 42 -7.94 -15.22 -7.20
C TYR A 42 -7.07 -14.69 -6.07
N VAL A 43 -7.52 -13.65 -5.35
CA VAL A 43 -6.77 -13.08 -4.23
C VAL A 43 -6.59 -14.09 -3.09
N PRO A 44 -7.64 -14.73 -2.54
CA PRO A 44 -7.45 -15.69 -1.45
C PRO A 44 -6.61 -16.90 -1.85
N PHE A 45 -6.79 -17.41 -3.08
CA PHE A 45 -5.96 -18.50 -3.60
C PHE A 45 -4.49 -18.10 -3.71
N GLY A 46 -4.21 -16.91 -4.23
CA GLY A 46 -2.85 -16.39 -4.35
C GLY A 46 -2.19 -16.13 -2.99
N ILE A 47 -2.93 -15.58 -2.02
CA ILE A 47 -2.44 -15.40 -0.64
C ILE A 47 -2.18 -16.75 0.02
N MET A 48 -3.05 -17.75 -0.17
CA MET A 48 -2.79 -19.12 0.30
C MET A 48 -1.55 -19.73 -0.33
N ALA A 49 -1.33 -19.55 -1.63
CA ALA A 49 -0.12 -20.03 -2.29
C ALA A 49 1.15 -19.37 -1.73
N MET A 50 1.11 -18.05 -1.48
CA MET A 50 2.22 -17.33 -0.84
C MET A 50 2.49 -17.85 0.58
N LEU A 51 1.45 -18.05 1.37
CA LEU A 51 1.58 -18.56 2.73
C LEU A 51 2.06 -20.01 2.74
N ALA A 52 1.62 -20.85 1.80
CA ALA A 52 2.12 -22.22 1.62
C ALA A 52 3.63 -22.22 1.32
N ALA A 53 4.11 -21.29 0.49
CA ALA A 53 5.53 -21.11 0.25
C ALA A 53 6.28 -20.68 1.53
N CYS A 54 5.76 -19.70 2.27
CA CYS A 54 6.32 -19.29 3.56
C CYS A 54 6.36 -20.44 4.56
N PHE A 55 5.30 -21.24 4.64
CA PHE A 55 5.24 -22.40 5.51
C PHE A 55 6.29 -23.44 5.13
N GLY A 56 6.41 -23.78 3.84
CA GLY A 56 7.43 -24.69 3.35
C GLY A 56 8.85 -24.23 3.73
N VAL A 57 9.16 -22.95 3.54
CA VAL A 57 10.44 -22.36 3.96
C VAL A 57 10.60 -22.40 5.48
N SER A 58 9.56 -22.11 6.26
CA SER A 58 9.60 -22.15 7.72
C SER A 58 9.92 -23.55 8.26
N VAL A 59 9.35 -24.60 7.65
CA VAL A 59 9.62 -25.99 8.01
C VAL A 59 11.07 -26.34 7.70
N ILE A 60 11.60 -25.90 6.54
CA ILE A 60 13.02 -26.09 6.19
C ILE A 60 13.94 -25.38 7.20
N PHE A 61 13.63 -24.16 7.60
CA PHE A 61 14.45 -23.45 8.59
C PHE A 61 14.41 -24.09 9.98
N GLN A 62 13.25 -24.60 10.41
CA GLN A 62 13.13 -25.35 11.65
C GLN A 62 13.96 -26.65 11.63
N THR A 63 14.04 -27.35 10.50
CA THR A 63 14.85 -28.58 10.40
C THR A 63 16.35 -28.30 10.35
N VAL A 64 16.77 -27.17 9.78
CA VAL A 64 18.19 -26.76 9.71
C VAL A 64 18.63 -26.00 10.98
N GLY A 65 17.70 -25.60 11.86
CA GLY A 65 17.99 -24.83 13.07
C GLY A 65 18.31 -23.36 12.81
N VAL A 66 17.85 -22.80 11.69
CA VAL A 66 18.08 -21.40 11.29
C VAL A 66 16.92 -20.54 11.79
N SER A 67 17.21 -19.51 12.57
CA SER A 67 16.23 -18.51 13.01
C SER A 67 16.13 -17.35 12.01
N PHE A 68 15.52 -17.62 10.85
CA PHE A 68 15.28 -16.62 9.81
C PHE A 68 13.78 -16.51 9.50
N PRO A 69 13.20 -15.28 9.43
CA PRO A 69 11.79 -15.08 9.08
C PRO A 69 11.45 -15.62 7.69
N ALA A 70 10.58 -16.62 7.61
CA ALA A 70 10.26 -17.30 6.35
C ALA A 70 9.64 -16.36 5.30
N SER A 71 8.85 -15.38 5.72
CA SER A 71 8.25 -14.38 4.82
C SER A 71 9.29 -13.50 4.14
N VAL A 72 10.37 -13.11 4.84
CA VAL A 72 11.49 -12.36 4.25
C VAL A 72 12.33 -13.24 3.32
N ALA A 73 12.46 -14.53 3.63
CA ALA A 73 13.20 -15.45 2.78
C ALA A 73 12.44 -15.66 1.47
N CYS A 74 11.12 -15.82 1.55
CA CYS A 74 10.25 -15.87 0.39
C CYS A 74 10.26 -14.58 -0.43
N LEU A 75 10.35 -13.40 0.19
CA LEU A 75 10.58 -12.12 -0.51
C LEU A 75 11.85 -12.20 -1.35
N ILE A 76 12.98 -12.58 -0.74
CA ILE A 76 14.29 -12.66 -1.41
C ILE A 76 14.25 -13.69 -2.54
N LEU A 77 13.71 -14.89 -2.26
CA LEU A 77 13.57 -15.97 -3.23
C LEU A 77 12.68 -15.58 -4.41
N LEU A 78 11.57 -14.88 -4.15
CA LEU A 78 10.68 -14.40 -5.20
C LEU A 78 11.37 -13.34 -6.06
N PHE A 79 12.08 -12.39 -5.45
CA PHE A 79 12.84 -11.37 -6.19
C PHE A 79 13.89 -11.98 -7.12
N PHE A 80 14.76 -12.85 -6.60
CA PHE A 80 15.79 -13.52 -7.42
C PHE A 80 15.18 -14.51 -8.41
N GLY A 81 14.07 -15.17 -8.05
CA GLY A 81 13.33 -16.06 -8.94
C GLY A 81 12.76 -15.31 -10.15
N LEU A 82 12.26 -14.09 -9.96
CA LEU A 82 11.79 -13.25 -11.06
C LEU A 82 12.95 -12.76 -11.94
N LEU A 83 14.10 -12.41 -11.36
CA LEU A 83 15.32 -12.08 -12.13
C LEU A 83 15.82 -13.26 -12.95
N LEU A 84 15.83 -14.46 -12.37
CA LEU A 84 16.21 -15.69 -13.07
C LEU A 84 15.20 -16.03 -14.16
N SER A 85 13.91 -15.85 -13.90
CA SER A 85 12.86 -16.04 -14.89
C SER A 85 13.06 -15.12 -16.09
N GLU A 86 13.40 -13.86 -15.88
CA GLU A 86 13.68 -12.91 -16.96
C GLU A 86 14.91 -13.32 -17.79
N LEU A 87 15.95 -13.82 -17.13
CA LEU A 87 17.16 -14.29 -17.78
C LEU A 87 16.91 -15.55 -18.64
N VAL A 88 16.07 -16.48 -18.17
CA VAL A 88 15.87 -17.79 -18.81
C VAL A 88 14.68 -17.79 -19.78
N LEU A 89 13.54 -17.18 -19.42
CA LEU A 89 12.30 -17.21 -20.20
C LEU A 89 12.09 -15.93 -21.05
N GLY A 90 12.84 -14.87 -20.77
CA GLY A 90 12.72 -13.57 -21.44
C GLY A 90 11.58 -12.70 -20.91
N ASN A 91 11.68 -11.39 -21.22
CA ASN A 91 10.80 -10.34 -20.68
C ASN A 91 9.30 -10.62 -20.83
N HIS A 92 8.87 -11.14 -21.98
CA HIS A 92 7.45 -11.32 -22.26
C HIS A 92 6.80 -12.36 -21.35
N LYS A 93 7.44 -13.53 -21.17
CA LYS A 93 6.92 -14.60 -20.32
C LYS A 93 6.99 -14.22 -18.84
N THR A 94 8.06 -13.55 -18.43
CA THR A 94 8.18 -13.06 -17.05
C THR A 94 7.13 -12.00 -16.74
N LYS A 95 6.77 -11.13 -17.69
CA LYS A 95 5.66 -10.18 -17.51
C LYS A 95 4.34 -10.89 -17.26
N ALA A 96 4.07 -12.01 -17.92
CA ALA A 96 2.88 -12.82 -17.67
C ALA A 96 2.90 -13.46 -16.27
N ILE A 97 4.05 -13.96 -15.82
CA ILE A 97 4.22 -14.48 -14.45
C ILE A 97 3.97 -13.38 -13.42
N VAL A 98 4.58 -12.21 -13.62
CA VAL A 98 4.39 -11.04 -12.74
C VAL A 98 2.92 -10.62 -12.70
N ALA A 99 2.21 -10.61 -13.83
CA ALA A 99 0.79 -10.27 -13.86
C ALA A 99 -0.09 -11.20 -13.01
N VAL A 100 0.25 -12.50 -12.93
CA VAL A 100 -0.45 -13.46 -12.05
C VAL A 100 -0.14 -13.20 -10.58
N ILE A 101 1.12 -12.91 -10.25
CA ILE A 101 1.57 -12.65 -8.87
C ILE A 101 1.08 -11.27 -8.38
N ASP A 102 0.95 -10.30 -9.26
CA ASP A 102 0.48 -8.94 -8.96
C ASP A 102 -0.97 -8.91 -8.48
N VAL A 103 -1.80 -9.88 -8.84
CA VAL A 103 -3.19 -9.95 -8.35
C VAL A 103 -3.25 -10.07 -6.82
N PRO A 104 -2.71 -11.14 -6.18
CA PRO A 104 -2.68 -11.23 -4.73
C PRO A 104 -1.70 -10.24 -4.08
N ALA A 105 -0.55 -9.97 -4.71
CA ALA A 105 0.45 -9.08 -4.15
C ALA A 105 0.02 -7.60 -4.16
N GLY A 106 -0.58 -7.15 -5.24
CA GLY A 106 -1.14 -5.81 -5.35
C GLY A 106 -2.27 -5.59 -4.35
N TRP A 107 -3.12 -6.60 -4.12
CA TRP A 107 -4.13 -6.54 -3.05
C TRP A 107 -3.49 -6.45 -1.66
N SER A 108 -2.52 -7.32 -1.35
CA SER A 108 -1.87 -7.35 -0.03
C SER A 108 -1.14 -6.04 0.28
N LEU A 109 -0.42 -5.48 -0.69
CA LEU A 109 0.28 -4.20 -0.56
C LEU A 109 -0.68 -3.01 -0.39
N ARG A 110 -1.84 -3.02 -1.05
CA ARG A 110 -2.87 -1.97 -0.88
C ARG A 110 -3.47 -1.97 0.52
N TRP A 111 -3.61 -3.14 1.12
CA TRP A 111 -4.19 -3.31 2.46
C TRP A 111 -3.15 -3.43 3.58
N ILE A 112 -1.85 -3.39 3.27
CA ILE A 112 -0.76 -3.64 4.23
C ILE A 112 -0.88 -2.82 5.53
N ASN A 113 -1.36 -1.58 5.43
CA ASN A 113 -1.56 -0.69 6.57
C ASN A 113 -2.59 -1.21 7.58
N VAL A 114 -3.65 -1.90 7.15
CA VAL A 114 -4.63 -2.48 8.09
C VAL A 114 -4.04 -3.69 8.82
N PHE A 115 -3.16 -4.46 8.16
CA PHE A 115 -2.53 -5.64 8.76
C PHE A 115 -1.57 -5.29 9.91
N PHE A 116 -1.22 -4.01 10.05
CA PHE A 116 -0.41 -3.48 11.16
C PHE A 116 -1.20 -3.02 12.38
N THR A 117 -2.51 -2.82 12.28
CA THR A 117 -3.32 -2.36 13.42
C THR A 117 -3.26 -3.30 14.65
N PRO A 118 -3.10 -4.64 14.54
CA PRO A 118 -3.01 -5.51 15.70
C PRO A 118 -1.91 -5.10 16.69
N SER A 119 -0.74 -4.69 16.22
CA SER A 119 0.38 -4.29 17.09
C SER A 119 0.03 -3.09 17.98
N PHE A 120 -0.81 -2.17 17.48
CA PHE A 120 -1.29 -1.02 18.24
C PHE A 120 -2.45 -1.36 19.16
N ILE A 121 -3.33 -2.25 18.71
CA ILE A 121 -4.46 -2.73 19.51
C ILE A 121 -3.96 -3.52 20.73
N MET A 122 -2.79 -4.15 20.64
CA MET A 122 -2.13 -4.84 21.76
C MET A 122 -1.38 -3.90 22.72
N LEU A 123 -1.23 -2.60 22.44
CA LEU A 123 -0.49 -1.68 23.31
C LEU A 123 -0.99 -1.61 24.76
N PRO A 124 -2.30 -1.68 25.06
CA PRO A 124 -2.77 -1.70 26.45
C PRO A 124 -2.29 -2.91 27.27
N LEU A 125 -1.84 -4.00 26.62
CA LEU A 125 -1.22 -5.15 27.28
C LEU A 125 0.28 -4.95 27.56
N SER A 126 0.90 -3.92 27.00
CA SER A 126 2.32 -3.65 27.20
C SER A 126 2.62 -3.23 28.65
N PRO A 127 3.78 -3.62 29.21
CA PRO A 127 4.16 -3.20 30.55
C PRO A 127 4.30 -1.68 30.62
N SER A 128 3.79 -1.08 31.70
CA SER A 128 3.80 0.37 31.88
C SER A 128 5.19 0.98 31.73
N ILE A 129 5.31 2.03 30.91
CA ILE A 129 6.56 2.76 30.68
C ILE A 129 6.56 3.98 31.60
N GLY A 130 7.65 4.18 32.35
CA GLY A 130 7.80 5.39 33.17
C GLY A 130 7.92 6.65 32.30
N ILE A 131 7.33 7.76 32.73
CA ILE A 131 7.32 9.03 31.96
C ILE A 131 8.75 9.47 31.59
N ILE A 132 9.71 9.30 32.50
CA ILE A 132 11.13 9.62 32.27
C ILE A 132 11.71 8.78 31.12
N GLU A 133 11.36 7.50 31.06
CA GLU A 133 11.82 6.62 30.00
C GLU A 133 11.18 6.96 28.66
N VAL A 134 9.88 7.31 28.64
CA VAL A 134 9.20 7.84 27.45
C VAL A 134 9.90 9.10 26.92
N MET A 135 10.27 10.03 27.81
CA MET A 135 11.00 11.25 27.40
C MET A 135 12.37 10.93 26.81
N LYS A 136 13.10 9.94 27.36
CA LYS A 136 14.36 9.44 26.79
C LYS A 136 14.16 8.82 25.41
N ILE A 137 13.12 7.99 25.24
CA ILE A 137 12.73 7.37 23.97
C ILE A 137 12.46 8.47 22.92
N ILE A 138 11.68 9.50 23.26
CA ILE A 138 11.38 10.62 22.37
C ILE A 138 12.65 11.40 22.01
N ALA A 139 13.53 11.68 22.98
CA ALA A 139 14.77 12.41 22.74
C ALA A 139 15.70 11.65 21.78
N VAL A 140 15.95 10.36 22.04
CA VAL A 140 16.78 9.50 21.17
C VAL A 140 16.14 9.36 19.80
N PHE A 141 14.81 9.25 19.73
CA PHE A 141 14.07 9.20 18.48
C PHE A 141 14.30 10.46 17.65
N ILE A 142 14.10 11.66 18.21
CA ILE A 142 14.20 12.92 17.45
C ILE A 142 15.64 13.17 16.99
N ILE A 143 16.60 13.06 17.91
CA ILE A 143 18.02 13.28 17.61
C ILE A 143 18.50 12.24 16.60
N GLY A 144 18.18 10.97 16.84
CA GLY A 144 18.50 9.87 15.93
C GLY A 144 17.88 10.06 14.55
N PHE A 145 16.64 10.56 14.46
CA PHE A 145 15.99 10.87 13.17
C PHE A 145 16.82 11.84 12.35
N VAL A 146 17.27 12.93 12.97
CA VAL A 146 18.03 13.99 12.28
C VAL A 146 19.40 13.49 11.84
N ILE A 147 20.12 12.82 12.73
CA ILE A 147 21.43 12.24 12.44
C ILE A 147 21.32 11.21 11.32
N MET A 148 20.32 10.33 11.39
CA MET A 148 20.12 9.27 10.42
C MET A 148 19.72 9.81 9.04
N MET A 149 18.84 10.82 8.98
CA MET A 149 18.56 11.53 7.72
C MET A 149 19.82 12.17 7.13
N ALA A 150 20.59 12.89 7.94
CA ALA A 150 21.80 13.56 7.48
C ALA A 150 22.84 12.55 6.95
N LEU A 151 23.05 11.46 7.70
CA LEU A 151 23.97 10.39 7.32
C LEU A 151 23.54 9.76 6.00
N ALA A 152 22.27 9.38 5.86
CA ALA A 152 21.75 8.80 4.62
C ALA A 152 21.89 9.75 3.43
N ALA A 153 21.59 11.05 3.62
CA ALA A 153 21.69 12.06 2.57
C ALA A 153 23.13 12.29 2.12
N TYR A 154 24.04 12.55 3.06
CA TYR A 154 25.44 12.83 2.74
C TYR A 154 26.19 11.60 2.24
N LEU A 155 25.90 10.42 2.76
CA LEU A 155 26.51 9.18 2.30
C LEU A 155 26.07 8.86 0.86
N THR A 156 24.77 8.95 0.57
CA THR A 156 24.25 8.68 -0.78
C THR A 156 24.79 9.70 -1.78
N ARG A 157 24.73 11.00 -1.45
CA ARG A 157 25.24 12.06 -2.32
C ARG A 157 26.75 11.97 -2.52
N GLY A 158 27.52 11.73 -1.46
CA GLY A 158 28.97 11.56 -1.54
C GLY A 158 29.34 10.41 -2.47
N LEU A 159 28.64 9.29 -2.37
CA LEU A 159 28.84 8.14 -3.24
C LEU A 159 28.46 8.45 -4.69
N GLN A 160 27.35 9.15 -4.93
CA GLN A 160 26.98 9.58 -6.28
C GLN A 160 28.03 10.51 -6.93
N LEU A 161 28.62 11.41 -6.16
CA LEU A 161 29.68 12.30 -6.63
C LEU A 161 30.97 11.52 -6.95
N LEU A 162 31.33 10.54 -6.11
CA LEU A 162 32.49 9.68 -6.33
C LEU A 162 32.33 8.79 -7.57
N LEU A 163 31.13 8.27 -7.83
CA LEU A 163 30.86 7.42 -9.00
C LEU A 163 30.51 8.21 -10.28
N GLY A 164 30.42 9.54 -10.22
CA GLY A 164 29.96 10.37 -11.36
C GLY A 164 28.48 10.14 -11.74
N SER A 165 27.74 9.41 -10.92
CA SER A 165 26.34 9.01 -11.14
C SER A 165 25.39 10.21 -11.19
N SER A 166 25.73 11.31 -10.51
CA SER A 166 24.91 12.53 -10.46
C SER A 166 24.73 13.17 -11.85
N LYS A 167 25.75 13.15 -12.72
CA LYS A 167 25.62 13.68 -14.10
C LYS A 167 24.70 12.82 -14.96
N ARG A 168 24.71 11.50 -14.74
CA ARG A 168 23.92 10.53 -15.50
C ARG A 168 22.43 10.60 -15.15
N ALA A 169 22.12 10.74 -13.85
CA ALA A 169 20.77 10.95 -13.35
C ALA A 169 20.16 12.27 -13.88
N LEU A 170 20.98 13.32 -13.95
CA LEU A 170 20.62 14.61 -14.54
C LEU A 170 20.31 14.51 -16.05
N THR A 171 21.14 13.81 -16.81
CA THR A 171 20.90 13.59 -18.24
C THR A 171 19.66 12.74 -18.51
N GLU A 172 19.40 11.72 -17.70
CA GLU A 172 18.21 10.86 -17.83
C GLU A 172 16.92 11.62 -17.48
N ARG A 173 16.97 12.53 -16.50
CA ARG A 173 15.87 13.47 -16.26
C ARG A 173 15.60 14.39 -17.45
N ALA A 174 16.65 14.82 -18.15
CA ALA A 174 16.51 15.65 -19.35
C ALA A 174 16.01 14.86 -20.58
N GLU A 175 16.47 13.62 -20.77
CA GLU A 175 16.07 12.75 -21.88
C GLU A 175 14.58 12.34 -21.79
N GLU A 176 14.11 12.00 -20.60
CA GLU A 176 12.71 11.61 -20.39
C GLU A 176 11.73 12.80 -20.44
N MET A 177 12.13 14.01 -20.02
CA MET A 177 11.33 15.22 -20.29
C MET A 177 11.20 15.51 -21.79
N GLY A 178 12.06 14.90 -22.63
CA GLY A 178 11.95 14.96 -24.09
C GLY A 178 11.15 13.83 -24.73
N ASN A 179 10.75 12.79 -23.99
CA ASN A 179 10.22 11.53 -24.55
C ASN A 179 8.86 11.08 -23.95
N GLU A 180 8.06 12.02 -23.40
CA GLU A 180 6.79 11.78 -22.68
C GLU A 180 5.67 11.02 -23.46
N THR A 181 5.92 10.47 -24.66
CA THR A 181 4.89 9.80 -25.48
C THR A 181 4.83 8.27 -25.37
N ASP A 182 5.70 7.61 -24.60
CA ASP A 182 5.86 6.14 -24.70
C ASP A 182 5.88 5.38 -23.35
N GLU A 183 5.01 5.75 -22.40
CA GLU A 183 4.86 5.04 -21.12
C GLU A 183 3.69 4.03 -21.09
N ILE A 184 3.96 2.90 -20.41
CA ILE A 184 3.02 1.80 -20.14
C ILE A 184 1.90 2.29 -19.21
N PRO A 185 0.62 2.02 -19.50
CA PRO A 185 -0.49 2.59 -18.73
C PRO A 185 -0.63 1.89 -17.38
N LEU A 186 -0.64 2.67 -16.30
CA LEU A 186 -1.26 2.29 -15.03
C LEU A 186 -1.89 3.52 -14.38
N ALA A 187 -3.20 3.42 -14.15
CA ALA A 187 -4.07 4.31 -13.37
C ALA A 187 -3.87 5.82 -13.57
N ASP A 188 -4.69 6.40 -14.47
CA ASP A 188 -5.07 7.81 -14.61
C ASP A 188 -4.17 8.82 -13.86
N THR A 189 -3.01 9.09 -14.43
CA THR A 189 -2.23 10.29 -14.12
C THR A 189 -2.97 11.49 -14.74
N PRO A 190 -3.42 12.50 -13.98
CA PRO A 190 -3.95 13.71 -14.60
C PRO A 190 -2.83 14.44 -15.36
N PRO A 191 -3.11 15.03 -16.53
CA PRO A 191 -2.10 15.73 -17.32
C PRO A 191 -1.57 16.95 -16.55
N ARG A 192 -0.26 17.12 -16.62
CA ARG A 192 0.51 18.19 -15.99
C ARG A 192 0.14 19.52 -16.66
N THR A 193 -0.49 20.44 -15.92
CA THR A 193 -0.62 21.84 -16.35
C THR A 193 0.69 22.56 -16.06
N ASP A 194 1.42 22.93 -17.10
CA ASP A 194 2.54 23.88 -17.02
C ASP A 194 2.03 25.25 -16.56
N SER A 195 2.59 25.77 -15.47
CA SER A 195 2.33 27.14 -15.02
C SER A 195 3.64 27.92 -14.90
N THR A 196 3.79 28.94 -15.76
CA THR A 196 4.73 30.04 -15.58
C THR A 196 4.32 30.94 -14.39
N PRO A 197 5.24 31.67 -13.75
CA PRO A 197 5.01 32.28 -12.45
C PRO A 197 4.33 33.65 -12.56
N GLY A 198 3.09 33.76 -12.08
CA GLY A 198 2.42 35.05 -11.91
C GLY A 198 0.98 34.93 -11.40
N SER A 199 0.70 35.62 -10.29
CA SER A 199 -0.63 35.87 -9.68
C SER A 199 -1.20 34.80 -8.74
N ARG A 200 -1.21 35.15 -7.45
CA ARG A 200 -1.98 34.49 -6.39
C ARG A 200 -3.44 34.92 -6.49
N THR A 201 -4.36 33.97 -6.62
CA THR A 201 -5.74 34.12 -6.10
C THR A 201 -6.24 32.76 -5.59
N ILE A 202 -6.78 32.76 -4.37
CA ILE A 202 -7.29 31.59 -3.64
C ILE A 202 -8.73 31.32 -4.08
N SER A 203 -9.04 30.12 -4.60
CA SER A 203 -10.37 29.50 -4.51
C SER A 203 -10.33 28.01 -4.90
N ALA A 204 -11.31 27.26 -4.42
CA ALA A 204 -11.28 25.85 -4.07
C ALA A 204 -11.56 24.83 -5.19
N ALA A 205 -10.93 23.65 -5.10
CA ALA A 205 -11.52 22.30 -5.25
C ALA A 205 -10.44 21.20 -5.25
N PRO A 206 -10.49 20.18 -4.37
CA PRO A 206 -9.86 18.89 -4.61
C PRO A 206 -10.96 17.90 -5.01
N SER A 207 -11.19 17.72 -6.30
CA SER A 207 -12.04 16.66 -6.80
C SER A 207 -11.34 15.31 -6.60
N SER A 208 -11.97 14.51 -5.74
CA SER A 208 -12.15 13.06 -5.83
C SER A 208 -11.75 12.41 -7.15
N LEU A 209 -11.25 11.17 -7.02
CA LEU A 209 -11.29 10.16 -8.09
C LEU A 209 -12.55 10.31 -8.94
N SER A 210 -12.34 10.49 -10.24
CA SER A 210 -13.38 10.44 -11.26
C SER A 210 -14.02 9.05 -11.25
N LEU A 211 -15.31 9.01 -10.91
CA LEU A 211 -16.23 8.03 -11.47
C LEU A 211 -16.16 8.19 -13.00
N ASN A 212 -15.42 7.33 -13.69
CA ASN A 212 -15.67 6.93 -15.08
C ASN A 212 -14.73 5.78 -15.47
N THR A 213 -15.06 4.58 -15.00
CA THR A 213 -14.66 3.35 -15.69
C THR A 213 -15.93 2.63 -16.13
N ILE A 214 -16.52 3.12 -17.22
CA ILE A 214 -17.43 2.35 -18.07
C ILE A 214 -17.02 2.66 -19.51
N ALA A 215 -16.09 1.87 -20.03
CA ALA A 215 -16.04 1.61 -21.46
C ALA A 215 -16.97 0.40 -21.72
N PRO A 216 -17.88 0.46 -22.71
CA PRO A 216 -18.67 -0.70 -23.11
C PRO A 216 -17.76 -1.79 -23.72
N PRO A 217 -18.18 -3.07 -23.72
CA PRO A 217 -17.35 -4.15 -24.28
C PRO A 217 -17.14 -3.93 -25.79
N PRO A 218 -16.04 -4.43 -26.38
CA PRO A 218 -15.89 -4.40 -27.83
C PRO A 218 -16.98 -5.29 -28.45
N THR A 219 -17.79 -4.70 -29.34
CA THR A 219 -18.72 -5.44 -30.18
C THR A 219 -17.95 -6.48 -30.99
N SER A 220 -18.35 -7.74 -30.83
CA SER A 220 -17.89 -8.87 -31.63
C SER A 220 -18.10 -8.60 -33.11
N GLN A 221 -17.02 -8.59 -33.90
CA GLN A 221 -17.09 -8.79 -35.33
C GLN A 221 -17.49 -10.24 -35.58
N ASN A 222 -18.75 -10.47 -35.96
CA ASN A 222 -19.19 -11.47 -36.93
C ASN A 222 -20.72 -11.50 -37.00
N ALA A 223 -21.28 -11.01 -38.11
CA ALA A 223 -22.31 -11.72 -38.88
C ALA A 223 -22.70 -10.94 -40.15
N THR A 224 -22.43 -11.59 -41.29
CA THR A 224 -23.27 -11.68 -42.50
C THR A 224 -23.53 -10.45 -43.37
N HIS A 225 -22.87 -10.48 -44.54
CA HIS A 225 -23.40 -10.23 -45.88
C HIS A 225 -24.89 -9.87 -45.97
N ASN A 226 -25.20 -8.76 -46.65
CA ASN A 226 -26.14 -8.80 -47.77
C ASN A 226 -25.90 -7.63 -48.74
N PHE A 227 -25.73 -8.02 -50.00
CA PHE A 227 -25.69 -7.20 -51.21
C PHE A 227 -26.96 -6.36 -51.38
N LEU A 228 -26.85 -5.22 -52.08
CA LEU A 228 -27.61 -4.87 -53.31
C LEU A 228 -27.18 -3.47 -53.83
N PRO A 229 -27.40 -3.13 -55.12
CA PRO A 229 -26.32 -2.85 -56.05
C PRO A 229 -26.21 -1.39 -56.52
N ALA A 230 -25.08 -1.08 -57.13
CA ALA A 230 -24.80 0.14 -57.86
C ALA A 230 -25.76 0.36 -59.05
N THR A 231 -26.17 1.61 -59.25
CA THR A 231 -26.73 2.09 -60.54
C THR A 231 -26.26 3.51 -60.86
N ASN A 232 -25.51 3.59 -61.96
CA ASN A 232 -25.51 4.57 -63.04
C ASN A 232 -25.05 6.03 -62.81
N SER A 233 -23.94 6.34 -63.51
CA SER A 233 -23.35 7.61 -63.96
C SER A 233 -24.20 8.30 -65.07
N PRO A 234 -23.76 9.36 -65.83
CA PRO A 234 -22.54 10.20 -65.80
C PRO A 234 -22.76 11.73 -66.07
N LEU A 235 -21.63 12.48 -66.16
CA LEU A 235 -21.30 13.64 -67.05
C LEU A 235 -21.15 15.09 -66.51
N ARG A 236 -19.97 15.65 -66.87
CA ARG A 236 -19.61 17.02 -67.34
C ARG A 236 -18.92 17.92 -66.29
N ALA A 237 -17.59 18.07 -66.26
CA ALA A 237 -16.62 18.75 -67.16
C ALA A 237 -16.25 20.16 -66.64
N SER A 238 -14.92 20.41 -66.50
CA SER A 238 -14.17 21.70 -66.54
C SER A 238 -14.60 22.79 -65.54
N ASP A 239 -13.74 23.45 -64.74
CA ASP A 239 -12.45 24.08 -65.04
C ASP A 239 -11.61 24.26 -63.76
N ASN A 240 -10.32 24.54 -63.98
CA ASN A 240 -9.36 25.04 -63.00
C ASN A 240 -9.83 26.34 -62.34
N GLU A 241 -9.70 26.45 -61.02
CA GLU A 241 -9.38 27.72 -60.37
C GLU A 241 -8.68 27.45 -59.03
N ASP A 242 -7.49 28.05 -58.89
CA ASP A 242 -6.73 28.17 -57.65
C ASP A 242 -7.56 28.98 -56.65
N GLU A 243 -8.26 28.31 -55.74
CA GLU A 243 -8.77 28.94 -54.52
C GLU A 243 -8.22 28.22 -53.28
N THR A 244 -7.47 28.99 -52.51
CA THR A 244 -7.02 28.71 -51.15
C THR A 244 -8.06 27.94 -50.34
N LEU A 245 -7.77 26.67 -50.03
CA LEU A 245 -8.51 25.88 -49.04
C LEU A 245 -8.35 26.51 -47.66
N THR A 246 -9.18 27.51 -47.38
CA THR A 246 -9.56 27.84 -46.02
C THR A 246 -10.41 26.67 -45.54
N VAL A 247 -9.76 25.74 -44.84
CA VAL A 247 -10.47 24.71 -44.07
C VAL A 247 -11.28 25.45 -43.01
N GLN A 248 -12.55 25.72 -43.32
CA GLN A 248 -13.54 26.05 -42.30
C GLN A 248 -13.64 24.81 -41.40
N ASN A 249 -12.90 24.86 -40.29
CA ASN A 249 -13.12 24.01 -39.13
C ASN A 249 -14.57 24.23 -38.69
N THR A 250 -15.49 23.42 -39.22
CA THR A 250 -16.82 23.28 -38.68
C THR A 250 -16.63 22.50 -37.39
N SER A 251 -16.34 23.20 -36.30
CA SER A 251 -16.34 22.61 -34.97
C SER A 251 -17.73 22.03 -34.75
N LEU A 252 -17.80 20.70 -34.63
CA LEU A 252 -18.98 20.03 -34.12
C LEU A 252 -19.39 20.74 -32.81
N PRO A 253 -20.67 21.08 -32.62
CA PRO A 253 -21.09 21.69 -31.37
C PRO A 253 -20.66 20.79 -30.21
N PRO A 254 -20.19 21.35 -29.07
CA PRO A 254 -19.76 20.55 -27.93
C PRO A 254 -20.87 19.58 -27.55
N GLN A 255 -20.63 18.28 -27.73
CA GLN A 255 -21.54 17.26 -27.25
C GLN A 255 -21.48 17.32 -25.72
N VAL A 256 -22.46 17.97 -25.10
CA VAL A 256 -22.71 17.85 -23.66
C VAL A 256 -23.00 16.35 -23.42
N PRO A 257 -22.23 15.65 -22.57
CA PRO A 257 -22.51 14.26 -22.27
C PRO A 257 -23.95 14.15 -21.77
N LEU A 258 -24.73 13.23 -22.35
CA LEU A 258 -26.08 12.92 -21.87
C LEU A 258 -26.01 12.62 -20.36
N PRO A 259 -26.89 13.20 -19.53
CA PRO A 259 -26.88 12.92 -18.09
C PRO A 259 -27.03 11.42 -17.85
N MET A 260 -26.14 10.84 -17.05
CA MET A 260 -26.17 9.40 -16.73
C MET A 260 -27.55 9.00 -16.20
N PRO A 261 -28.18 7.93 -16.74
CA PRO A 261 -29.43 7.39 -16.23
C PRO A 261 -29.37 7.15 -14.72
N ARG A 262 -30.46 7.44 -13.99
CA ARG A 262 -30.52 7.30 -12.52
C ARG A 262 -30.07 5.92 -12.04
N ALA A 263 -30.43 4.85 -12.74
CA ALA A 263 -30.01 3.49 -12.43
C ALA A 263 -28.47 3.30 -12.46
N GLN A 264 -27.76 3.98 -13.36
CA GLN A 264 -26.29 3.93 -13.42
C GLN A 264 -25.63 4.70 -12.26
N LEU A 265 -26.22 5.81 -11.82
CA LEU A 265 -25.77 6.53 -10.62
C LEU A 265 -25.95 5.66 -9.36
N TRP A 266 -27.10 4.99 -9.24
CA TRP A 266 -27.36 4.03 -8.16
C TRP A 266 -26.40 2.84 -8.22
N ALA A 267 -26.16 2.27 -9.41
CA ALA A 267 -25.21 1.18 -9.59
C ALA A 267 -23.78 1.59 -9.20
N ALA A 268 -23.34 2.78 -9.61
CA ALA A 268 -22.03 3.31 -9.26
C ALA A 268 -21.89 3.55 -7.75
N TRP A 269 -22.93 4.06 -7.09
CA TRP A 269 -22.95 4.23 -5.64
C TRP A 269 -22.88 2.89 -4.89
N ILE A 270 -23.63 1.88 -5.34
CA ILE A 270 -23.59 0.51 -4.78
C ILE A 270 -22.19 -0.08 -4.95
N CYS A 271 -21.60 0.01 -6.14
CA CYS A 271 -20.24 -0.48 -6.39
C CYS A 271 -19.19 0.24 -5.54
N ALA A 272 -19.37 1.53 -5.24
CA ALA A 272 -18.46 2.31 -4.40
C ALA A 272 -18.52 1.92 -2.91
N HIS A 273 -19.68 1.50 -2.41
CA HIS A 273 -19.88 1.15 -0.99
C HIS A 273 -19.94 -0.35 -0.72
N LEU A 274 -19.79 -1.18 -1.76
CA LEU A 274 -19.91 -2.63 -1.70
C LEU A 274 -19.05 -3.25 -0.60
N ASP A 275 -17.78 -2.87 -0.52
CA ASP A 275 -16.84 -3.40 0.49
C ASP A 275 -17.31 -3.07 1.93
N VAL A 276 -17.78 -1.83 2.17
CA VAL A 276 -18.33 -1.42 3.48
C VAL A 276 -19.59 -2.21 3.81
N THR A 277 -20.49 -2.38 2.86
CA THR A 277 -21.75 -3.13 3.08
C THR A 277 -21.50 -4.59 3.42
N ILE A 278 -20.50 -5.23 2.78
CA ILE A 278 -20.11 -6.62 3.06
C ILE A 278 -19.57 -6.75 4.48
N TYR A 279 -18.59 -5.92 4.87
CA TYR A 279 -18.02 -6.02 6.21
C TYR A 279 -19.02 -5.62 7.30
N ALA A 280 -19.92 -4.67 7.03
CA ALA A 280 -21.02 -4.33 7.93
C ALA A 280 -22.02 -5.49 8.09
N ALA A 281 -22.34 -6.20 7.00
CA ALA A 281 -23.17 -7.39 7.06
C ALA A 281 -22.50 -8.51 7.85
N ILE A 282 -21.21 -8.77 7.63
CA ILE A 282 -20.44 -9.74 8.43
C ILE A 282 -20.45 -9.35 9.90
N PHE A 283 -20.19 -8.08 10.21
CA PHE A 283 -20.18 -7.56 11.58
C PHE A 283 -21.52 -7.77 12.30
N LEU A 284 -22.63 -7.39 11.66
CA LEU A 284 -23.98 -7.46 12.22
C LEU A 284 -24.57 -8.88 12.26
N PHE A 285 -24.47 -9.63 11.17
CA PHE A 285 -25.18 -10.91 11.02
C PHE A 285 -24.34 -12.13 11.37
N VAL A 286 -23.01 -12.01 11.39
CA VAL A 286 -22.11 -13.12 11.75
C VAL A 286 -21.34 -12.80 13.03
N GLY A 287 -20.69 -11.64 13.09
CA GLY A 287 -19.85 -11.20 14.20
C GLY A 287 -20.59 -11.17 15.53
N PHE A 288 -21.67 -10.38 15.61
CA PHE A 288 -22.46 -10.24 16.83
C PHE A 288 -23.03 -11.59 17.32
N PRO A 289 -23.74 -12.38 16.48
CA PRO A 289 -24.28 -13.67 16.92
C PRO A 289 -23.21 -14.64 17.38
N VAL A 290 -22.10 -14.78 16.63
CA VAL A 290 -21.02 -15.71 17.00
C VAL A 290 -20.36 -15.28 18.31
N TYR A 291 -20.08 -13.99 18.50
CA TYR A 291 -19.41 -13.49 19.69
C TYR A 291 -20.24 -13.71 20.96
N TYR A 292 -21.53 -13.39 20.94
CA TYR A 292 -22.39 -13.55 22.12
C TYR A 292 -22.90 -14.97 22.33
N ALA A 293 -23.01 -15.79 21.27
CA ALA A 293 -23.48 -17.18 21.41
C ALA A 293 -22.36 -18.17 21.79
N THR A 294 -21.17 -18.03 21.20
CA THR A 294 -20.06 -18.98 21.35
C THR A 294 -18.88 -18.43 22.14
N GLY A 295 -18.84 -17.11 22.33
CA GLY A 295 -17.72 -16.43 22.94
C GLY A 295 -16.53 -16.16 22.00
N TYR A 296 -16.59 -16.62 20.76
CA TYR A 296 -15.52 -16.47 19.77
C TYR A 296 -15.54 -15.09 19.09
N GLY A 297 -14.54 -14.25 19.36
CA GLY A 297 -14.51 -12.85 18.92
C GLY A 297 -13.89 -12.56 17.55
N MET A 298 -13.31 -13.56 16.86
CA MET A 298 -12.57 -13.29 15.63
C MET A 298 -13.42 -12.61 14.53
N PRO A 299 -14.61 -13.13 14.14
CA PRO A 299 -15.37 -12.52 13.04
C PRO A 299 -15.84 -11.10 13.38
N LEU A 300 -16.21 -10.86 14.65
CA LEU A 300 -16.62 -9.56 15.16
C LEU A 300 -15.47 -8.56 15.13
N HIS A 301 -14.34 -8.89 15.76
CA HIS A 301 -13.19 -7.99 15.86
C HIS A 301 -12.58 -7.71 14.48
N LEU A 302 -12.50 -8.71 13.60
CA LEU A 302 -11.95 -8.56 12.25
C LEU A 302 -12.78 -7.57 11.42
N SER A 303 -14.10 -7.78 11.34
CA SER A 303 -14.99 -6.92 10.57
C SER A 303 -15.07 -5.51 11.16
N LEU A 304 -15.09 -5.38 12.49
CA LEU A 304 -15.04 -4.10 13.21
C LEU A 304 -13.79 -3.29 12.83
N ILE A 305 -12.60 -3.90 12.92
CA ILE A 305 -11.33 -3.21 12.64
C ILE A 305 -11.26 -2.77 11.18
N ILE A 306 -11.72 -3.60 10.24
CA ILE A 306 -11.75 -3.24 8.82
C ILE A 306 -12.69 -2.06 8.58
N LEU A 307 -13.90 -2.07 9.16
CA LEU A 307 -14.85 -0.96 9.04
C LEU A 307 -14.30 0.33 9.62
N ILE A 308 -13.71 0.27 10.82
CA ILE A 308 -13.06 1.42 11.47
C ILE A 308 -11.90 1.92 10.61
N TYR A 309 -11.09 1.03 10.03
CA TYR A 309 -9.98 1.41 9.14
C TYR A 309 -10.48 2.07 7.85
N MET A 310 -11.55 1.55 7.22
CA MET A 310 -12.15 2.19 6.05
C MET A 310 -12.70 3.58 6.37
N ALA A 311 -13.33 3.74 7.54
CA ALA A 311 -13.76 5.05 8.03
C ALA A 311 -12.57 5.99 8.27
N ALA A 312 -11.51 5.52 8.93
CA ALA A 312 -10.29 6.30 9.15
C ALA A 312 -9.56 6.62 7.82
N ALA A 313 -9.64 5.75 6.82
CA ALA A 313 -9.10 5.98 5.50
C ALA A 313 -9.92 7.02 4.72
N SER A 314 -11.20 7.23 5.03
CA SER A 314 -12.02 8.28 4.40
C SER A 314 -11.70 9.71 4.86
N ILE A 315 -10.83 9.88 5.88
CA ILE A 315 -10.42 11.20 6.39
C ILE A 315 -9.79 12.04 5.25
N PRO A 316 -10.19 13.32 5.09
CA PRO A 316 -9.66 14.20 4.07
C PRO A 316 -8.13 14.30 4.09
N ALA A 317 -7.50 14.42 2.91
CA ALA A 317 -6.05 14.39 2.76
C ALA A 317 -5.31 15.41 3.65
N ASN A 318 -5.89 16.60 3.86
CA ASN A 318 -5.33 17.67 4.68
C ASN A 318 -5.17 17.23 6.16
N TRP A 319 -6.09 16.41 6.64
CA TRP A 319 -6.09 15.90 8.01
C TRP A 319 -5.33 14.60 8.14
N ARG A 320 -5.22 13.80 7.07
CA ARG A 320 -4.53 12.50 7.08
C ARG A 320 -3.06 12.58 7.50
N GLN A 321 -2.42 13.74 7.32
CA GLN A 321 -1.05 13.99 7.79
C GLN A 321 -0.94 13.97 9.34
N TYR A 322 -1.99 14.36 10.05
CA TYR A 322 -2.05 14.38 11.51
C TYR A 322 -2.83 13.18 12.07
N LEU A 323 -3.94 12.85 11.44
CA LEU A 323 -4.82 11.73 11.76
C LEU A 323 -4.45 10.51 10.90
N HIS A 324 -3.31 9.90 11.21
CA HIS A 324 -2.84 8.75 10.46
C HIS A 324 -3.87 7.60 10.54
N PRO A 325 -4.34 7.03 9.41
CA PRO A 325 -5.45 6.07 9.42
C PRO A 325 -5.22 4.86 10.33
N VAL A 326 -3.98 4.35 10.40
CA VAL A 326 -3.62 3.20 11.26
C VAL A 326 -3.70 3.55 12.75
N LEU A 327 -3.28 4.75 13.15
CA LEU A 327 -3.32 5.16 14.57
C LEU A 327 -4.75 5.45 15.00
N VAL A 328 -5.48 6.19 14.17
CA VAL A 328 -6.90 6.50 14.39
C VAL A 328 -7.70 5.21 14.46
N SER A 329 -7.51 4.30 13.50
CA SER A 329 -8.26 3.05 13.49
C SER A 329 -7.93 2.17 14.68
N SER A 330 -6.66 2.10 15.11
CA SER A 330 -6.27 1.29 16.27
C SER A 330 -6.83 1.86 17.57
N LEU A 331 -6.81 3.18 17.76
CA LEU A 331 -7.41 3.83 18.92
C LEU A 331 -8.90 3.53 19.02
N PHE A 332 -9.65 3.77 17.94
CA PHE A 332 -11.08 3.47 17.92
C PHE A 332 -11.38 1.98 18.05
N SER A 333 -10.51 1.10 17.54
CA SER A 333 -10.65 -0.35 17.69
C SER A 333 -10.47 -0.77 19.14
N VAL A 334 -9.48 -0.24 19.87
CA VAL A 334 -9.30 -0.51 21.30
C VAL A 334 -10.52 -0.04 22.10
N LEU A 335 -11.01 1.17 21.84
CA LEU A 335 -12.21 1.71 22.50
C LEU A 335 -13.45 0.86 22.21
N SER A 336 -13.60 0.38 20.98
CA SER A 336 -14.74 -0.46 20.57
C SER A 336 -14.65 -1.86 21.18
N ILE A 337 -13.47 -2.48 21.19
CA ILE A 337 -13.23 -3.78 21.86
C ILE A 337 -13.48 -3.64 23.37
N TRP A 338 -13.03 -2.54 23.99
CA TRP A 338 -13.31 -2.25 25.39
C TRP A 338 -14.81 -2.13 25.67
N ALA A 339 -15.55 -1.41 24.83
CA ALA A 339 -17.00 -1.29 24.97
C ALA A 339 -17.71 -2.66 24.83
N LEU A 340 -17.32 -3.46 23.84
CA LEU A 340 -17.86 -4.81 23.63
C LEU A 340 -17.54 -5.75 24.80
N ALA A 341 -16.31 -5.71 25.31
CA ALA A 341 -15.89 -6.47 26.49
C ALA A 341 -16.70 -6.06 27.73
N ALA A 342 -16.88 -4.76 27.95
CA ALA A 342 -17.66 -4.24 29.07
C ALA A 342 -19.14 -4.69 29.01
N ILE A 343 -19.76 -4.72 27.83
CA ILE A 343 -21.13 -5.23 27.64
C ILE A 343 -21.23 -6.72 27.98
N ARG A 344 -20.20 -7.50 27.68
CA ARG A 344 -20.13 -8.93 27.97
C ARG A 344 -19.75 -9.23 29.43
N GLY A 345 -19.20 -8.25 30.16
CA GLY A 345 -18.65 -8.42 31.50
C GLY A 345 -17.20 -8.93 31.52
N ASP A 346 -16.52 -8.93 30.38
CA ASP A 346 -15.12 -9.34 30.25
C ASP A 346 -14.16 -8.16 30.48
N SER A 347 -12.94 -8.47 30.95
CA SER A 347 -11.89 -7.46 31.06
C SER A 347 -11.23 -7.18 29.69
N LEU A 348 -10.74 -5.94 29.50
CA LEU A 348 -10.00 -5.57 28.29
C LEU A 348 -8.77 -6.47 28.07
N PRO A 349 -7.90 -6.74 29.06
CA PRO A 349 -6.75 -7.62 28.87
C PRO A 349 -7.13 -9.02 28.37
N THR A 350 -8.17 -9.63 28.96
CA THR A 350 -8.65 -10.96 28.54
C THR A 350 -9.13 -10.93 27.08
N THR A 351 -9.87 -9.88 26.70
CA THR A 351 -10.37 -9.75 25.33
C THR A 351 -9.24 -9.50 24.33
N LEU A 352 -8.23 -8.70 24.70
CA LEU A 352 -7.06 -8.47 23.85
C LEU A 352 -6.19 -9.73 23.70
N GLN A 353 -6.06 -10.56 24.74
CA GLN A 353 -5.41 -11.87 24.62
C GLN A 353 -6.20 -12.82 23.70
N SER A 354 -7.53 -12.77 23.72
CA SER A 354 -8.37 -13.52 22.77
C SER A 354 -8.28 -12.98 21.33
N PHE A 355 -7.93 -11.70 21.17
CA PHE A 355 -7.73 -11.08 19.87
C PHE A 355 -6.43 -11.53 19.20
N ARG A 356 -5.35 -11.71 19.96
CA ARG A 356 -4.07 -12.26 19.46
C ARG A 356 -3.73 -13.52 20.26
N THR A 357 -4.27 -14.62 19.79
CA THR A 357 -4.04 -15.93 20.40
C THR A 357 -2.67 -16.48 20.01
N GLY A 358 -2.01 -16.05 18.94
CA GLY A 358 -0.79 -16.69 18.44
C GLY A 358 -1.03 -17.96 17.62
N ALA A 359 -2.29 -18.34 17.36
CA ALA A 359 -2.63 -19.36 16.38
C ALA A 359 -2.58 -18.81 14.94
N ASN A 360 -1.37 -18.48 14.47
CA ASN A 360 -1.12 -18.06 13.08
C ASN A 360 -1.17 -19.25 12.10
N TYR A 361 -1.10 -18.99 10.80
CA TYR A 361 -1.13 -20.06 9.77
C TYR A 361 -0.09 -21.15 10.00
N THR A 362 1.13 -20.79 10.44
CA THR A 362 2.18 -21.76 10.76
C THR A 362 1.74 -22.71 11.87
N TYR A 363 1.19 -22.17 12.96
CA TYR A 363 0.63 -22.98 14.04
C TYR A 363 -0.53 -23.86 13.57
N LEU A 364 -1.48 -23.29 12.83
CA LEU A 364 -2.70 -23.99 12.38
C LEU A 364 -2.41 -25.13 11.41
N TRP A 365 -1.43 -24.98 10.51
CA TRP A 365 -1.05 -26.02 9.56
C TRP A 365 -0.17 -27.11 10.17
N LEU A 366 0.64 -26.79 11.18
CA LEU A 366 1.39 -27.79 11.97
C LEU A 366 0.50 -28.55 12.95
N HIS A 367 -0.50 -27.88 13.53
CA HIS A 367 -1.34 -28.42 14.59
C HIS A 367 -2.82 -28.43 14.18
N THR A 368 -3.14 -29.13 13.09
CA THR A 368 -4.50 -29.28 12.55
C THR A 368 -5.51 -29.86 13.54
N HIS A 369 -5.04 -30.52 14.61
CA HIS A 369 -5.88 -31.08 15.69
C HIS A 369 -5.89 -30.25 16.98
N SER A 370 -5.20 -29.10 17.02
CA SER A 370 -5.20 -28.25 18.21
C SER A 370 -6.50 -27.44 18.30
N GLY A 371 -7.15 -27.46 19.45
CA GLY A 371 -8.40 -26.72 19.70
C GLY A 371 -8.24 -25.20 19.83
N ARG A 372 -7.05 -24.63 19.53
CA ARG A 372 -6.79 -23.19 19.66
C ARG A 372 -7.22 -22.48 18.37
N LEU A 373 -8.33 -21.74 18.46
CA LEU A 373 -8.86 -20.97 17.34
C LEU A 373 -8.06 -19.66 17.16
N PRO A 374 -7.87 -19.19 15.91
CA PRO A 374 -7.22 -17.92 15.65
C PRO A 374 -8.06 -16.74 16.11
N GLY A 375 -7.41 -15.72 16.66
CA GLY A 375 -8.00 -14.41 16.88
C GLY A 375 -7.91 -13.51 15.64
N ALA A 376 -8.61 -12.39 15.64
CA ALA A 376 -8.58 -11.44 14.51
C ALA A 376 -7.17 -10.87 14.28
N GLY A 377 -6.40 -10.63 15.34
CA GLY A 377 -5.01 -10.20 15.25
C GLY A 377 -4.12 -11.23 14.55
N ASP A 378 -4.35 -12.53 14.79
CA ASP A 378 -3.60 -13.62 14.17
C ASP A 378 -3.90 -13.73 12.66
N MET A 379 -5.14 -13.43 12.26
CA MET A 379 -5.53 -13.38 10.85
C MET A 379 -4.84 -12.22 10.14
N PHE A 380 -4.80 -11.03 10.75
CA PHE A 380 -4.07 -9.88 10.20
C PHE A 380 -2.56 -10.16 10.12
N SER A 381 -1.95 -10.72 11.16
CA SER A 381 -0.53 -11.13 11.15
C SER A 381 -0.23 -12.21 10.10
N THR A 382 -1.17 -13.13 9.86
CA THR A 382 -1.04 -14.15 8.81
C THR A 382 -1.00 -13.50 7.42
N VAL A 383 -1.91 -12.59 7.10
CA VAL A 383 -1.91 -11.91 5.80
C VAL A 383 -0.73 -10.92 5.67
N LEU A 384 -0.23 -10.41 6.79
CA LEU A 384 0.97 -9.58 6.81
C LEU A 384 2.19 -10.30 6.25
N ASP A 385 2.37 -11.60 6.55
CA ASP A 385 3.47 -12.40 6.00
C ASP A 385 3.42 -12.48 4.47
N ALA A 386 2.24 -12.67 3.88
CA ALA A 386 2.07 -12.62 2.42
C ALA A 386 2.37 -11.21 1.85
N SER A 387 2.06 -10.16 2.60
CA SER A 387 2.36 -8.77 2.23
C SER A 387 3.87 -8.50 2.23
N ILE A 388 4.62 -9.12 3.15
CA ILE A 388 6.09 -9.07 3.16
C ILE A 388 6.64 -9.71 1.89
N VAL A 389 6.18 -10.91 1.52
CA VAL A 389 6.59 -11.56 0.24
C VAL A 389 6.32 -10.65 -0.96
N SER A 390 5.19 -9.96 -0.93
CA SER A 390 4.74 -9.07 -2.01
C SER A 390 5.65 -7.84 -2.21
N LEU A 391 6.47 -7.47 -1.22
CA LEU A 391 7.49 -6.41 -1.36
C LEU A 391 8.61 -6.78 -2.36
N ALA A 392 8.68 -8.03 -2.82
CA ALA A 392 9.54 -8.42 -3.92
C ALA A 392 9.14 -7.77 -5.26
N LEU A 393 7.85 -7.48 -5.46
CA LEU A 393 7.36 -6.87 -6.70
C LEU A 393 7.91 -5.46 -6.95
N PRO A 394 7.85 -4.50 -6.01
CA PRO A 394 8.46 -3.20 -6.23
C PRO A 394 9.98 -3.30 -6.44
N MET A 395 10.68 -4.22 -5.76
CA MET A 395 12.11 -4.46 -6.03
C MET A 395 12.36 -4.94 -7.47
N TYR A 396 11.51 -5.86 -7.96
CA TYR A 396 11.61 -6.38 -9.33
C TYR A 396 11.20 -5.32 -10.37
N GLN A 397 10.18 -4.51 -10.09
CA GLN A 397 9.72 -3.45 -10.97
C GLN A 397 10.84 -2.42 -11.22
N TYR A 398 11.53 -2.00 -10.17
CA TYR A 398 12.63 -1.02 -10.24
C TYR A 398 14.02 -1.65 -10.35
N ARG A 399 14.12 -2.90 -10.83
CA ARG A 399 15.39 -3.62 -10.96
C ARG A 399 16.39 -2.97 -11.91
N ARG A 400 15.92 -2.23 -12.93
CA ARG A 400 16.79 -1.53 -13.90
C ARG A 400 17.52 -0.38 -13.22
N GLU A 401 16.77 0.47 -12.53
CA GLU A 401 17.30 1.51 -11.65
C GLU A 401 18.27 0.94 -10.61
N LEU A 402 17.87 -0.16 -9.95
CA LEU A 402 18.75 -0.86 -9.00
C LEU A 402 20.06 -1.30 -9.66
N LYS A 403 20.03 -1.78 -10.91
CA LYS A 403 21.23 -2.23 -11.62
C LYS A 403 22.11 -1.07 -12.06
N GLN A 404 21.51 0.02 -12.56
CA GLN A 404 22.23 1.22 -13.01
C GLN A 404 22.90 1.95 -11.85
N HIS A 405 22.20 2.07 -10.72
CA HIS A 405 22.64 2.81 -9.53
C HIS A 405 22.94 1.91 -8.33
N PHE A 406 23.38 0.66 -8.58
CA PHE A 406 23.54 -0.37 -7.57
C PHE A 406 24.35 0.09 -6.36
N VAL A 407 25.53 0.66 -6.60
CA VAL A 407 26.41 1.11 -5.53
C VAL A 407 25.79 2.28 -4.77
N ALA A 408 25.21 3.25 -5.48
CA ALA A 408 24.57 4.43 -4.89
C ALA A 408 23.32 4.10 -4.06
N ILE A 409 22.65 2.98 -4.32
CA ILE A 409 21.45 2.55 -3.58
C ILE A 409 21.81 1.54 -2.49
N VAL A 410 22.54 0.48 -2.81
CA VAL A 410 22.77 -0.65 -1.89
C VAL A 410 23.76 -0.30 -0.79
N LEU A 411 24.87 0.38 -1.10
CA LEU A 411 25.91 0.65 -0.12
C LEU A 411 25.41 1.57 1.01
N PRO A 412 24.69 2.69 0.74
CA PRO A 412 24.10 3.48 1.82
C PRO A 412 23.15 2.65 2.69
N ASN A 413 22.27 1.84 2.10
CA ASN A 413 21.34 1.00 2.87
C ASN A 413 22.07 -0.01 3.79
N ILE A 414 23.18 -0.61 3.34
CA ILE A 414 24.01 -1.49 4.18
C ILE A 414 24.61 -0.71 5.35
N VAL A 415 25.27 0.42 5.07
CA VAL A 415 25.93 1.24 6.11
C VAL A 415 24.91 1.76 7.12
N MET A 416 23.76 2.24 6.64
CA MET A 416 22.67 2.71 7.49
C MET A 416 22.14 1.56 8.36
N SER A 417 22.00 0.34 7.81
CA SER A 417 21.48 -0.80 8.55
C SER A 417 22.44 -1.19 9.67
N ILE A 418 23.74 -1.28 9.37
CA ILE A 418 24.77 -1.56 10.39
C ILE A 418 24.77 -0.43 11.43
N GLY A 419 24.76 0.82 10.98
CA GLY A 419 24.66 1.98 11.86
C GLY A 419 23.49 1.86 12.84
N CYS A 420 22.29 1.52 12.36
CA CYS A 420 21.12 1.37 13.22
C CYS A 420 21.24 0.22 14.22
N LEU A 421 21.67 -0.95 13.75
CA LEU A 421 21.77 -2.17 14.55
C LEU A 421 22.74 -2.03 15.73
N PHE A 422 23.87 -1.33 15.54
CA PHE A 422 24.91 -1.22 16.56
C PHE A 422 24.85 0.08 17.38
N SER A 423 24.41 1.20 16.78
CA SER A 423 24.40 2.49 17.50
C SER A 423 23.19 2.63 18.42
N TYR A 424 21.98 2.33 17.94
CA TYR A 424 20.77 2.63 18.69
C TYR A 424 20.65 1.80 19.98
N PRO A 425 20.79 0.46 19.97
CA PRO A 425 20.67 -0.31 21.21
C PRO A 425 21.67 0.14 22.27
N LYS A 426 22.92 0.40 21.86
CA LYS A 426 23.98 0.90 22.75
C LYS A 426 23.63 2.27 23.36
N ILE A 427 23.18 3.22 22.53
CA ILE A 427 22.85 4.58 22.99
C ILE A 427 21.61 4.55 23.90
N CYS A 428 20.56 3.80 23.53
CA CYS A 428 19.34 3.69 24.31
C CYS A 428 19.62 3.11 25.70
N TYR A 429 20.40 2.03 25.76
CA TYR A 429 20.77 1.38 27.01
C TYR A 429 21.63 2.28 27.89
N ALA A 430 22.61 2.98 27.31
CA ALA A 430 23.48 3.91 28.04
C ALA A 430 22.71 5.08 28.69
N ILE A 431 21.59 5.50 28.10
CA ILE A 431 20.73 6.55 28.64
C ILE A 431 19.70 5.97 29.65
N GLY A 432 19.68 4.65 29.86
CA GLY A 432 18.86 3.95 30.84
C GLY A 432 17.46 3.61 30.35
N ILE A 433 17.30 3.29 29.06
CA ILE A 433 16.10 2.62 28.51
C ILE A 433 16.26 1.12 28.76
N SER A 434 15.16 0.41 29.02
CA SER A 434 15.20 -1.04 29.27
C SER A 434 15.82 -1.82 28.12
N ALA A 435 16.33 -3.02 28.40
CA ALA A 435 17.09 -3.78 27.42
C ALA A 435 16.26 -4.17 26.18
N GLU A 436 15.08 -4.74 26.41
CA GLU A 436 14.15 -5.13 25.35
C GLU A 436 13.71 -3.94 24.48
N ARG A 437 13.48 -2.78 25.10
CA ARG A 437 13.08 -1.56 24.38
C ARG A 437 14.26 -0.95 23.63
N SER A 438 15.47 -1.02 24.18
CA SER A 438 16.69 -0.58 23.49
C SER A 438 16.96 -1.40 22.23
N LEU A 439 16.77 -2.71 22.29
CA LEU A 439 16.87 -3.60 21.12
C LEU A 439 15.81 -3.29 20.07
N ALA A 440 14.59 -2.88 20.48
CA ALA A 440 13.55 -2.47 19.55
C ALA A 440 13.93 -1.25 18.69
N PHE A 441 14.83 -0.37 19.16
CA PHE A 441 15.32 0.74 18.34
C PHE A 441 16.25 0.30 17.19
N ALA A 442 16.79 -0.92 17.21
CA ALA A 442 17.66 -1.42 16.15
C ALA A 442 16.97 -1.43 14.78
N SER A 443 15.65 -1.60 14.75
CA SER A 443 14.81 -1.68 13.55
C SER A 443 13.83 -0.51 13.39
N ARG A 444 14.04 0.58 14.14
CA ARG A 444 13.19 1.79 14.21
C ARG A 444 12.79 2.39 12.85
N SER A 445 13.68 2.32 11.87
CA SER A 445 13.52 3.00 10.58
C SER A 445 12.95 2.08 9.49
N LEU A 446 12.66 0.83 9.85
CA LEU A 446 12.05 -0.13 8.96
C LEU A 446 10.54 0.09 8.89
N THR A 447 9.96 -0.25 7.75
CA THR A 447 8.51 -0.46 7.67
C THR A 447 8.12 -1.58 8.62
N LEU A 448 6.97 -1.43 9.28
CA LEU A 448 6.54 -2.32 10.36
C LEU A 448 6.54 -3.81 9.96
N ALA A 449 6.28 -4.11 8.69
CA ALA A 449 6.35 -5.45 8.08
C ALA A 449 7.72 -6.12 8.29
N LEU A 450 8.79 -5.34 8.18
CA LEU A 450 10.17 -5.81 8.31
C LEU A 450 10.73 -5.51 9.72
N ALA A 451 10.18 -4.49 10.40
CA ALA A 451 10.63 -4.09 11.74
C ALA A 451 10.27 -5.12 12.81
N LEU A 452 9.05 -5.66 12.79
CA LEU A 452 8.60 -6.70 13.73
C LEU A 452 9.52 -7.94 13.70
N PRO A 453 9.72 -8.62 12.56
CA PRO A 453 10.57 -9.80 12.53
C PRO A 453 12.03 -9.49 12.87
N ALA A 454 12.55 -8.32 12.50
CA ALA A 454 13.90 -7.90 12.89
C ALA A 454 14.04 -7.74 14.40
N THR A 455 13.06 -7.12 15.06
CA THR A 455 13.03 -6.95 16.52
C THR A 455 12.84 -8.26 17.26
N GLU A 456 11.97 -9.14 16.77
CA GLU A 456 11.73 -10.46 17.35
C GLU A 456 13.00 -11.32 17.32
N ASN A 457 13.79 -11.30 16.22
CA ASN A 457 15.08 -11.98 16.15
C ASN A 457 16.07 -11.51 17.23
N LEU A 458 16.04 -10.20 17.54
CA LEU A 458 16.86 -9.60 18.58
C LEU A 458 16.30 -9.83 20.00
N GLY A 459 15.04 -10.26 20.15
CA GLY A 459 14.36 -10.35 21.45
C GLY A 459 13.96 -8.99 22.01
N GLY A 460 13.72 -8.01 21.14
CA GLY A 460 13.24 -6.69 21.55
C GLY A 460 11.71 -6.61 21.68
N ASP A 461 11.23 -5.52 22.26
CA ASP A 461 9.80 -5.30 22.46
C ASP A 461 9.07 -4.94 21.14
N SER A 462 8.14 -5.80 20.72
CA SER A 462 7.32 -5.65 19.52
C SER A 462 6.41 -4.41 19.56
N ASN A 463 5.97 -4.01 20.75
CA ASN A 463 5.08 -2.87 20.94
C ASN A 463 5.85 -1.56 20.76
N THR A 464 7.05 -1.48 21.36
CA THR A 464 7.95 -0.33 21.20
C THR A 464 8.38 -0.14 19.75
N VAL A 465 8.80 -1.21 19.04
CA VAL A 465 9.18 -1.09 17.63
C VAL A 465 8.01 -0.62 16.77
N ALA A 466 6.79 -1.11 17.03
CA ALA A 466 5.60 -0.68 16.29
C ALA A 466 5.35 0.82 16.45
N ALA A 467 5.37 1.31 17.69
CA ALA A 467 5.19 2.72 17.98
C ALA A 467 6.25 3.60 17.31
N ILE A 468 7.54 3.28 17.47
CA ILE A 468 8.61 4.10 16.87
C ILE A 468 8.61 3.99 15.35
N ALA A 469 8.33 2.85 14.73
CA ALA A 469 8.32 2.70 13.27
C ALA A 469 7.25 3.55 12.59
N ILE A 470 6.03 3.60 13.16
CA ILE A 470 4.98 4.50 12.64
C ILE A 470 5.32 5.96 12.89
N MET A 471 5.84 6.29 14.09
CA MET A 471 6.29 7.65 14.37
C MET A 471 7.38 8.09 13.38
N SER A 472 8.31 7.21 13.00
CA SER A 472 9.32 7.48 11.96
C SER A 472 8.67 7.90 10.65
N GLY A 473 7.61 7.18 10.24
CA GLY A 473 6.88 7.48 9.02
C GLY A 473 6.11 8.80 9.06
N ILE A 474 5.45 9.08 10.19
CA ILE A 474 4.70 10.34 10.38
C ILE A 474 5.67 11.54 10.36
N VAL A 475 6.77 11.46 11.11
CA VAL A 475 7.80 12.51 11.14
C VAL A 475 8.46 12.69 9.78
N GLY A 476 8.69 11.59 9.06
CA GLY A 476 9.16 11.59 7.69
C GLY A 476 8.29 12.39 6.72
N VAL A 477 6.98 12.20 6.76
CA VAL A 477 6.04 12.99 5.93
C VAL A 477 6.01 14.46 6.35
N LEU A 478 6.05 14.74 7.66
CA LEU A 478 5.95 16.10 8.19
C LEU A 478 7.19 16.96 7.92
N VAL A 479 8.39 16.36 8.03
CA VAL A 479 9.65 17.12 8.07
C VAL A 479 10.66 16.65 7.04
N GLY A 480 10.51 15.46 6.44
CA GLY A 480 11.52 14.85 5.56
C GLY A 480 11.93 15.72 4.37
N GLN A 481 10.95 16.27 3.63
CA GLN A 481 11.21 17.20 2.52
C GLN A 481 11.93 18.49 2.97
N ARG A 482 11.51 19.05 4.11
CA ARG A 482 12.12 20.27 4.67
C ARG A 482 13.56 20.02 5.12
N MET A 483 13.83 18.85 5.70
CA MET A 483 15.17 18.44 6.11
C MET A 483 16.11 18.23 4.92
N LEU A 484 15.62 17.64 3.83
CA LEU A 484 16.41 17.54 2.58
C LEU A 484 16.83 18.93 2.07
N GLY A 485 15.93 19.91 2.16
CA GLY A 485 16.25 21.32 1.88
C GLY A 485 17.28 21.92 2.83
N TRP A 486 17.18 21.65 4.14
CA TRP A 486 18.18 22.08 5.13
C TRP A 486 19.56 21.47 4.89
N PHE A 487 19.62 20.22 4.45
CA PHE A 487 20.87 19.55 4.06
C PHE A 487 21.38 19.97 2.67
N LYS A 488 20.70 20.92 2.01
CA LYS A 488 21.02 21.45 0.68
C LYS A 488 21.12 20.35 -0.38
N ILE A 489 20.26 19.33 -0.28
CA ILE A 489 20.13 18.31 -1.32
C ILE A 489 19.37 18.92 -2.51
N PRO A 490 19.93 18.89 -3.74
CA PRO A 490 19.27 19.44 -4.91
C PRO A 490 17.91 18.78 -5.16
N GLU A 491 16.94 19.53 -5.67
CA GLU A 491 15.59 19.01 -5.94
C GLU A 491 15.57 18.00 -7.09
N ASP A 492 16.54 18.09 -7.99
CA ASP A 492 16.78 17.22 -9.14
C ASP A 492 17.46 15.88 -8.76
N ASP A 493 18.06 15.77 -7.57
CA ASP A 493 18.74 14.55 -7.11
C ASP A 493 17.73 13.53 -6.54
N TYR A 494 16.94 12.93 -7.44
CA TYR A 494 15.91 11.96 -7.09
C TYR A 494 16.46 10.70 -6.41
N ILE A 495 17.72 10.32 -6.67
CA ILE A 495 18.40 9.19 -6.04
C ILE A 495 18.67 9.47 -4.56
N THR A 496 19.32 10.58 -4.23
CA THR A 496 19.59 10.92 -2.83
C THR A 496 18.29 11.14 -2.07
N ARG A 497 17.33 11.85 -2.66
CA ARG A 497 16.02 12.11 -2.04
C ARG A 497 15.26 10.81 -1.78
N GLY A 498 15.23 9.92 -2.77
CA GLY A 498 14.57 8.62 -2.69
C GLY A 498 15.20 7.70 -1.65
N VAL A 499 16.52 7.47 -1.73
CA VAL A 499 17.26 6.59 -0.80
C VAL A 499 17.16 7.11 0.64
N THR A 500 17.32 8.41 0.85
CA THR A 500 17.26 9.02 2.19
C THR A 500 15.89 8.85 2.84
N LEU A 501 14.81 9.18 2.11
CA LEU A 501 13.45 9.05 2.63
C LEU A 501 13.03 7.58 2.75
N GLY A 502 13.43 6.72 1.82
CA GLY A 502 13.15 5.28 1.86
C GLY A 502 13.79 4.58 3.05
N ALA A 503 15.06 4.88 3.35
CA ALA A 503 15.78 4.26 4.45
C ALA A 503 15.35 4.77 5.84
N ASN A 504 14.76 5.96 5.94
CA ASN A 504 14.52 6.61 7.24
C ASN A 504 13.03 6.89 7.56
N SER A 505 12.12 6.83 6.61
CA SER A 505 10.78 7.42 6.75
C SER A 505 9.61 6.56 6.27
N SER A 506 9.81 5.25 6.10
CA SER A 506 8.75 4.26 5.86
C SER A 506 7.87 4.52 4.62
N ALA A 507 6.92 3.62 4.34
CA ALA A 507 5.99 3.66 3.20
C ALA A 507 5.22 4.99 3.08
N ILE A 508 5.00 5.64 4.22
CA ILE A 508 4.22 6.87 4.32
C ILE A 508 4.95 8.04 3.65
N ALA A 509 6.27 8.16 3.82
CA ALA A 509 7.05 9.20 3.14
C ALA A 509 7.18 8.96 1.63
N THR A 510 7.21 7.70 1.21
CA THR A 510 7.16 7.37 -0.21
C THR A 510 5.83 7.79 -0.85
N ALA A 511 4.72 7.69 -0.14
CA ALA A 511 3.42 8.18 -0.62
C ALA A 511 3.39 9.71 -0.82
N LEU A 512 4.15 10.48 -0.03
CA LEU A 512 4.36 11.90 -0.27
C LEU A 512 5.18 12.12 -1.54
N LEU A 513 6.27 11.37 -1.71
CA LEU A 513 7.11 11.44 -2.91
C LEU A 513 6.33 11.10 -4.18
N LEU A 514 5.40 10.14 -4.15
CA LEU A 514 4.58 9.81 -5.33
C LEU A 514 3.82 11.03 -5.87
N ARG A 515 3.53 12.04 -5.03
CA ARG A 515 2.86 13.27 -5.44
C ARG A 515 3.82 14.38 -5.85
N THR A 516 4.99 14.45 -5.21
CA THR A 516 5.94 15.56 -5.40
C THR A 516 7.07 15.25 -6.37
N ASP A 517 7.51 14.00 -6.40
CA ASP A 517 8.65 13.49 -7.19
C ASP A 517 8.52 11.96 -7.39
N PRO A 518 7.77 11.51 -8.41
CA PRO A 518 7.48 10.09 -8.64
C PRO A 518 8.73 9.22 -8.81
N ARG A 519 9.81 9.74 -9.41
CA ARG A 519 11.08 9.00 -9.56
C ARG A 519 11.78 8.78 -8.23
N ALA A 520 11.85 9.82 -7.40
CA ALA A 520 12.35 9.67 -6.03
C ALA A 520 11.47 8.71 -5.23
N ALA A 521 10.16 8.65 -5.49
CA ALA A 521 9.25 7.71 -4.86
C ALA A 521 9.59 6.25 -5.21
N ALA A 522 9.87 5.97 -6.49
CA ALA A 522 10.32 4.65 -6.93
C ALA A 522 11.59 4.20 -6.19
N LEU A 523 12.60 5.07 -6.13
CA LEU A 523 13.84 4.79 -5.40
C LEU A 523 13.65 4.71 -3.89
N SER A 524 12.68 5.45 -3.35
CA SER A 524 12.29 5.36 -1.94
C SER A 524 11.66 4.01 -1.60
N SER A 525 10.73 3.51 -2.42
CA SER A 525 10.16 2.17 -2.26
C SER A 525 11.24 1.09 -2.36
N LEU A 526 12.14 1.20 -3.35
CA LEU A 526 13.24 0.27 -3.53
C LEU A 526 14.20 0.27 -2.33
N SER A 527 14.62 1.46 -1.88
CA SER A 527 15.53 1.64 -0.75
C SER A 527 14.93 1.11 0.55
N MET A 528 13.63 1.29 0.77
CA MET A 528 12.91 0.79 1.94
C MET A 528 12.88 -0.73 2.00
N SER A 529 12.53 -1.39 0.89
CA SER A 529 12.54 -2.85 0.80
C SER A 529 13.96 -3.40 0.99
N LEU A 530 14.97 -2.78 0.37
CA LEU A 530 16.37 -3.17 0.52
C LEU A 530 16.87 -2.99 1.95
N PHE A 531 16.69 -1.81 2.53
CA PHE A 531 17.09 -1.50 3.90
C PHE A 531 16.51 -2.51 4.89
N GLY A 532 15.20 -2.73 4.84
CA GLY A 532 14.56 -3.68 5.75
C GLY A 532 14.97 -5.13 5.51
N THR A 533 15.16 -5.54 4.26
CA THR A 533 15.66 -6.89 3.95
C THR A 533 17.08 -7.10 4.47
N ILE A 534 17.98 -6.12 4.29
CA ILE A 534 19.36 -6.15 4.80
C ILE A 534 19.38 -6.19 6.33
N THR A 535 18.56 -5.36 6.99
CA THR A 535 18.48 -5.36 8.45
C THR A 535 17.95 -6.68 8.99
N VAL A 536 16.86 -7.23 8.43
CA VAL A 536 16.36 -8.55 8.84
C VAL A 536 17.45 -9.60 8.66
N LEU A 537 18.13 -9.62 7.51
CA LEU A 537 19.23 -10.54 7.24
C LEU A 537 20.31 -10.47 8.32
N PHE A 538 20.76 -9.28 8.70
CA PHE A 538 21.74 -9.13 9.78
C PHE A 538 21.21 -9.57 11.14
N THR A 539 19.95 -9.28 11.49
CA THR A 539 19.36 -9.75 12.76
C THR A 539 19.13 -11.25 12.82
N SER A 540 18.97 -11.93 11.67
CA SER A 540 18.78 -13.38 11.62
C SER A 540 20.09 -14.17 11.65
N ILE A 541 21.24 -13.53 11.46
CA ILE A 541 22.56 -14.17 11.57
C ILE A 541 22.93 -14.29 13.06
N PRO A 542 23.00 -15.50 13.65
CA PRO A 542 23.14 -15.65 15.11
C PRO A 542 24.38 -14.97 15.71
N PRO A 543 25.57 -15.02 15.09
CA PRO A 543 26.73 -14.26 15.57
C PRO A 543 26.46 -12.75 15.66
N ILE A 544 25.87 -12.16 14.62
CA ILE A 544 25.58 -10.71 14.58
C ILE A 544 24.51 -10.37 15.63
N ALA A 545 23.44 -11.15 15.71
CA ALA A 545 22.39 -10.97 16.71
C ALA A 545 22.94 -11.05 18.14
N SER A 546 23.86 -11.98 18.41
CA SER A 546 24.48 -12.13 19.73
C SER A 546 25.32 -10.91 20.12
N VAL A 547 26.09 -10.36 19.17
CA VAL A 547 26.87 -9.14 19.41
C VAL A 547 25.93 -7.96 19.68
N ILE A 548 24.85 -7.80 18.92
CA ILE A 548 23.87 -6.73 19.16
C ILE A 548 23.22 -6.87 20.53
N LYS A 549 22.82 -8.09 20.93
CA LYS A 549 22.26 -8.37 22.26
C LYS A 549 23.24 -8.03 23.38
N SER A 550 24.54 -8.30 23.20
CA SER A 550 25.57 -7.98 24.18
C SER A 550 25.79 -6.48 24.41
N LEU A 551 25.28 -5.60 23.53
CA LEU A 551 25.35 -4.14 23.74
C LEU A 551 24.44 -3.66 24.87
N VAL A 552 23.56 -4.53 25.36
CA VAL A 552 22.44 -4.20 26.24
C VAL A 552 22.42 -5.14 27.47
N THR A 553 23.53 -5.83 27.73
CA THR A 553 23.73 -6.75 28.86
C THR A 553 24.78 -6.24 29.82
#